data_AF-E0XN25-F1
#
_entry.id   AF-E0XN25-F1
#
_cell.length_a   1.000
_cell.length_b   1.000
_cell.length_c   1.000
_cell.angle_alpha   90.00
_cell.angle_beta   90.00
_cell.angle_gamma   90.00
#
_symmetry.space_group_name_H-M   'P 1'
#
loop_
_entity.id
_entity.type
_entity.pdbx_description
1 polymer ?
#
loop_
_entity_poly.entity_id
_entity_poly.type
_entity_poly.pdbx_seq_one_letter_code
_entity_poly.pdbx_strand_id
1 'polypeptide(L)'
;NQARQKQQFKHQERSHATSIFSGQNGAPRQVAIVPLADKIDVPAVIRSLNASVDVPDDVSVDRQTRVRIDRFKQNIMYIPARHDLLHALDVCRVADFVVLVLPTDVEVAEEGETLLRSIESQGISNVLVTAQGLDQVNPPKRRPQVVSSLKSYINHFFPTIEKVLSLDSRQECSNVVRTLCTATPKGIRWRDDRSWMLIQDVNWPDIQGNTIDNVVVTGVVRGRGLKADRIVHIPGWG
;
A
#
# COMPACT_ATOMS: atom_id res chain seq x y z
N ASN A 1 -39.26 5.15 7.89
CA ASN A 1 -38.39 5.39 9.07
C ASN A 1 -37.24 4.40 9.21
N GLN A 2 -37.46 3.08 9.17
CA GLN A 2 -36.40 2.07 9.34
C GLN A 2 -35.28 2.12 8.29
N ALA A 3 -35.61 2.36 7.01
CA ALA A 3 -34.61 2.46 5.94
C ALA A 3 -33.63 3.64 6.16
N ARG A 4 -34.16 4.80 6.60
CA ARG A 4 -33.36 5.99 6.91
C ARG A 4 -32.43 5.75 8.13
N GLN A 5 -32.91 5.06 9.16
CA GLN A 5 -32.08 4.66 10.30
C GLN A 5 -30.94 3.73 9.87
N LYS A 6 -31.22 2.71 9.05
CA LYS A 6 -30.18 1.82 8.50
C LYS A 6 -29.14 2.57 7.66
N GLN A 7 -29.58 3.54 6.86
CA GLN A 7 -28.67 4.38 6.06
C GLN A 7 -27.76 5.24 6.94
N GLN A 8 -28.32 5.89 7.96
CA GLN A 8 -27.55 6.71 8.91
C GLN A 8 -26.51 5.88 9.66
N PHE A 9 -26.90 4.67 10.10
CA PHE A 9 -26.00 3.75 10.78
C PHE A 9 -24.81 3.35 9.89
N LYS A 10 -25.06 2.90 8.66
CA LYS A 10 -23.99 2.56 7.71
C LYS A 10 -23.07 3.74 7.39
N HIS A 11 -23.63 4.95 7.29
CA HIS A 11 -22.85 6.16 7.07
C HIS A 11 -21.94 6.45 8.28
N GLN A 12 -22.45 6.29 9.49
CA GLN A 12 -21.69 6.46 10.72
C GLN A 12 -20.57 5.42 10.85
N GLU A 13 -20.84 4.15 10.55
CA GLU A 13 -19.82 3.09 10.54
C GLU A 13 -18.69 3.42 9.56
N ARG A 14 -19.02 3.85 8.35
CA ARG A 14 -18.02 4.24 7.35
C ARG A 14 -17.18 5.43 7.80
N SER A 15 -17.82 6.45 8.37
CA SER A 15 -17.13 7.63 8.92
C SER A 15 -16.20 7.26 10.07
N HIS A 16 -16.65 6.39 10.98
CA HIS A 16 -15.85 5.90 12.09
C HIS A 16 -14.63 5.12 11.58
N ALA A 17 -14.81 4.23 10.60
CA ALA A 17 -13.73 3.45 9.99
C ALA A 17 -12.65 4.31 9.31
N THR A 18 -12.99 5.51 8.82
CA THR A 18 -12.03 6.41 8.17
C THR A 18 -11.56 7.57 9.04
N SER A 19 -12.12 7.73 10.24
CA SER A 19 -11.85 8.86 11.14
C SER A 19 -10.36 8.99 11.52
N ILE A 20 -9.66 7.87 11.69
CA ILE A 20 -8.23 7.84 12.02
C ILE A 20 -7.34 8.50 10.95
N PHE A 21 -7.79 8.56 9.70
CA PHE A 21 -7.06 9.18 8.58
C PHE A 21 -7.38 10.67 8.38
N SER A 22 -8.30 11.21 9.17
CA SER A 22 -8.81 12.57 8.96
C SER A 22 -7.88 13.65 9.54
N GLY A 23 -7.93 14.84 8.93
CA GLY A 23 -7.16 16.00 9.37
C GLY A 23 -5.72 16.03 8.86
N GLN A 24 -4.99 17.08 9.23
CA GLN A 24 -3.58 17.27 8.85
C GLN A 24 -2.68 16.26 9.56
N ASN A 25 -2.96 15.99 10.84
CA ASN A 25 -2.22 15.05 11.68
C ASN A 25 -2.82 13.64 11.68
N GLY A 26 -3.78 13.35 10.79
CA GLY A 26 -4.36 12.02 10.64
C GLY A 26 -3.30 10.97 10.33
N ALA A 27 -3.57 9.73 10.74
CA ALA A 27 -2.72 8.60 10.43
C ALA A 27 -2.51 8.50 8.91
N PRO A 28 -1.29 8.20 8.44
CA PRO A 28 -1.12 7.95 7.02
C PRO A 28 -1.76 6.62 6.63
N ARG A 29 -2.33 6.61 5.42
CA ARG A 29 -2.77 5.39 4.74
C ARG A 29 -1.54 4.67 4.22
N GLN A 30 -1.32 3.44 4.68
CA GLN A 30 -0.12 2.68 4.35
C GLN A 30 -0.31 1.98 3.00
N VAL A 31 0.54 2.31 2.03
CA VAL A 31 0.42 1.86 0.64
C VAL A 31 1.68 1.09 0.27
N ALA A 32 1.57 -0.22 0.17
CA ALA A 32 2.60 -1.08 -0.36
C ALA A 32 2.70 -0.91 -1.88
N ILE A 33 3.91 -0.65 -2.40
CA ILE A 33 4.19 -0.68 -3.84
C ILE A 33 4.97 -1.95 -4.14
N VAL A 34 4.34 -2.91 -4.81
CA VAL A 34 4.89 -4.26 -5.00
C VAL A 34 5.20 -4.51 -6.47
N PRO A 35 6.49 -4.55 -6.85
CA PRO A 35 6.89 -4.88 -8.22
C PRO A 35 6.75 -6.39 -8.48
N LEU A 36 6.13 -6.76 -9.60
CA LEU A 36 6.01 -8.15 -10.05
C LEU A 36 7.10 -8.58 -11.05
N ALA A 37 8.11 -7.73 -11.26
CA ALA A 37 9.32 -8.04 -11.99
C ALA A 37 10.49 -7.16 -11.52
N ASP A 38 11.72 -7.65 -11.65
CA ASP A 38 12.93 -6.95 -11.21
C ASP A 38 13.17 -5.61 -11.93
N LYS A 39 12.74 -5.49 -13.18
CA LYS A 39 12.94 -4.28 -13.99
C LYS A 39 12.06 -3.10 -13.59
N ILE A 40 11.10 -3.31 -12.69
CA ILE A 40 10.16 -2.25 -12.30
C ILE A 40 10.87 -1.24 -11.41
N ASP A 41 10.92 0.01 -11.87
CA ASP A 41 11.44 1.13 -11.09
C ASP A 41 10.34 1.61 -10.11
N VAL A 42 10.35 1.04 -8.90
CA VAL A 42 9.43 1.38 -7.81
C VAL A 42 9.49 2.86 -7.41
N PRO A 43 10.67 3.49 -7.25
CA PRO A 43 10.79 4.94 -7.13
C PRO A 43 10.03 5.71 -8.22
N ALA A 44 10.16 5.33 -9.50
CA ALA A 44 9.43 5.98 -10.59
C ALA A 44 7.92 5.79 -10.50
N VAL A 45 7.44 4.64 -10.03
CA VAL A 45 6.00 4.43 -9.76
C VAL A 45 5.49 5.48 -8.76
N ILE A 46 6.18 5.66 -7.64
CA ILE A 46 5.78 6.64 -6.61
C ILE A 46 5.83 8.07 -7.18
N ARG A 47 6.87 8.42 -7.94
CA ARG A 47 6.98 9.73 -8.60
C ARG A 47 5.82 9.98 -9.57
N SER A 48 5.45 9.01 -10.41
CA SER A 48 4.30 9.14 -11.33
C SER A 48 2.98 9.35 -10.58
N LEU A 49 2.78 8.63 -9.46
CA LEU A 49 1.60 8.81 -8.62
C LEU A 49 1.56 10.22 -7.99
N ASN A 50 2.68 10.67 -7.41
CA ASN A 50 2.80 12.00 -6.80
C ASN A 50 2.62 13.13 -7.82
N ALA A 51 3.29 13.05 -8.96
CA ALA A 51 3.20 14.04 -10.03
C ALA A 51 1.76 14.18 -10.57
N SER A 52 0.96 13.12 -10.53
CA SER A 52 -0.45 13.16 -10.98
C SER A 52 -1.37 14.03 -10.10
N VAL A 53 -0.93 14.34 -8.89
CA VAL A 53 -1.65 15.14 -7.89
C VAL A 53 -0.82 16.31 -7.37
N ASP A 54 0.19 16.72 -8.15
CA ASP A 54 0.98 17.93 -7.93
C ASP A 54 1.79 17.93 -6.62
N VAL A 55 2.17 16.74 -6.14
CA VAL A 55 3.13 16.61 -5.04
C VAL A 55 4.55 16.82 -5.58
N PRO A 56 5.40 17.64 -4.92
CA PRO A 56 6.78 17.85 -5.32
C PRO A 56 7.63 16.57 -5.37
N ASP A 57 8.66 16.58 -6.23
CA ASP A 57 9.54 15.43 -6.51
C ASP A 57 10.77 15.34 -5.58
N ASP A 58 10.87 16.24 -4.60
CA ASP A 58 11.98 16.32 -3.64
C ASP A 58 11.89 15.27 -2.51
N VAL A 59 10.85 14.45 -2.54
CA VAL A 59 10.61 13.44 -1.52
C VAL A 59 11.46 12.20 -1.82
N SER A 60 12.35 11.81 -0.89
CA SER A 60 13.15 10.59 -1.03
C SER A 60 12.24 9.35 -1.08
N VAL A 61 12.14 8.73 -2.26
CA VAL A 61 11.23 7.59 -2.53
C VAL A 61 11.87 6.21 -2.32
N ASP A 62 13.15 6.15 -1.94
CA ASP A 62 13.89 4.89 -1.76
C ASP A 62 13.53 4.16 -0.45
N ARG A 63 12.81 4.86 0.44
CA ARG A 63 12.39 4.35 1.76
C ARG A 63 10.91 4.60 1.98
N GLN A 64 10.43 4.20 3.16
CA GLN A 64 9.09 4.55 3.61
C GLN A 64 8.92 6.07 3.60
N THR A 65 7.89 6.54 2.92
CA THR A 65 7.76 7.94 2.55
C THR A 65 6.37 8.46 2.86
N ARG A 66 6.29 9.45 3.74
CA ARG A 66 5.03 10.11 4.08
C ARG A 66 4.81 11.32 3.18
N VAL A 67 3.66 11.35 2.51
CA VAL A 67 3.25 12.42 1.62
C VAL A 67 1.86 12.93 1.99
N ARG A 68 1.68 14.25 1.99
CA ARG A 68 0.36 14.87 2.07
C ARG A 68 -0.20 15.04 0.67
N ILE A 69 -1.39 14.50 0.43
CA ILE A 69 -2.14 14.76 -0.80
C ILE A 69 -3.19 15.82 -0.52
N ASP A 70 -2.88 17.08 -0.80
CA ASP A 70 -3.74 18.21 -0.45
C ASP A 70 -5.09 18.20 -1.15
N ARG A 71 -5.10 17.77 -2.42
CA ARG A 71 -6.34 17.60 -3.22
C ARG A 71 -7.39 16.76 -2.50
N PHE A 72 -6.98 15.73 -1.76
CA PHE A 72 -7.88 14.84 -1.03
C PHE A 72 -7.82 15.04 0.50
N LYS A 73 -6.96 15.95 1.00
CA LYS A 73 -6.72 16.18 2.42
C LYS A 73 -6.38 14.89 3.18
N GLN A 74 -5.57 14.02 2.58
CA GLN A 74 -5.16 12.73 3.16
C GLN A 74 -3.65 12.62 3.24
N ASN A 75 -3.17 11.86 4.23
CA ASN A 75 -1.77 11.45 4.34
C ASN A 75 -1.61 10.04 3.75
N ILE A 76 -0.62 9.84 2.89
CA ILE A 76 -0.20 8.53 2.38
C ILE A 76 1.19 8.23 2.95
N MET A 77 1.43 6.98 3.31
CA MET A 77 2.76 6.43 3.56
C MET A 77 3.04 5.39 2.47
N TYR A 78 3.87 5.72 1.50
CA TYR A 78 4.36 4.75 0.52
C TYR A 78 5.39 3.84 1.18
N ILE A 79 5.26 2.54 0.96
CA ILE A 79 6.16 1.51 1.47
C ILE A 79 6.66 0.74 0.23
N PRO A 80 7.82 1.11 -0.32
CA PRO A 80 8.37 0.42 -1.49
C PRO A 80 8.77 -1.01 -1.10
N ALA A 81 8.27 -2.00 -1.82
CA ALA A 81 8.72 -3.38 -1.71
C ALA A 81 9.77 -3.69 -2.77
N ARG A 82 10.68 -4.62 -2.44
CA ARG A 82 11.57 -5.24 -3.42
C ARG A 82 10.85 -6.37 -4.13
N HIS A 83 11.35 -6.78 -5.29
CA HIS A 83 10.93 -8.03 -5.94
C HIS A 83 11.53 -9.22 -5.17
N ASP A 84 11.06 -9.41 -3.93
CA ASP A 84 11.50 -10.43 -2.99
C ASP A 84 10.29 -10.90 -2.19
N LEU A 85 10.14 -12.22 -2.04
CA LEU A 85 8.97 -12.83 -1.43
C LEU A 85 8.77 -12.39 0.03
N LEU A 86 9.82 -12.48 0.85
CA LEU A 86 9.72 -12.18 2.28
C LEU A 86 9.49 -10.70 2.51
N HIS A 87 10.18 -9.85 1.76
CA HIS A 87 10.00 -8.41 1.83
C HIS A 87 8.58 -7.99 1.38
N ALA A 88 8.04 -8.61 0.33
CA ALA A 88 6.68 -8.35 -0.12
C ALA A 88 5.64 -8.77 0.94
N LEU A 89 5.80 -9.94 1.58
CA LEU A 89 4.95 -10.40 2.68
C LEU A 89 5.00 -9.42 3.87
N ASP A 90 6.18 -8.95 4.24
CA ASP A 90 6.37 -8.04 5.37
C ASP A 90 5.78 -6.65 5.14
N VAL A 91 5.83 -6.15 3.91
CA VAL A 91 5.24 -4.87 3.53
C VAL A 91 3.72 -4.98 3.36
N CYS A 92 3.23 -6.05 2.72
CA CYS A 92 1.79 -6.26 2.51
C CYS A 92 1.03 -6.48 3.82
N ARG A 93 1.64 -7.14 4.81
CA ARG A 93 0.98 -7.40 6.10
C ARG A 93 0.66 -6.14 6.90
N VAL A 94 1.39 -5.04 6.69
CA VAL A 94 1.14 -3.76 7.38
C VAL A 94 0.30 -2.81 6.52
N ALA A 95 0.14 -3.08 5.23
CA ALA A 95 -0.50 -2.16 4.30
C ALA A 95 -2.03 -2.06 4.46
N ASP A 96 -2.55 -0.85 4.23
CA ASP A 96 -3.99 -0.58 4.02
C ASP A 96 -4.37 -0.79 2.55
N PHE A 97 -3.41 -0.59 1.64
CA PHE A 97 -3.56 -0.79 0.21
C PHE A 97 -2.30 -1.43 -0.36
N VAL A 98 -2.47 -2.35 -1.30
CA VAL A 98 -1.38 -2.95 -2.07
C VAL A 98 -1.55 -2.54 -3.52
N VAL A 99 -0.55 -1.82 -4.05
CA VAL A 99 -0.45 -1.49 -5.47
C VAL A 99 0.49 -2.51 -6.10
N LEU A 100 -0.08 -3.45 -6.84
CA LEU A 100 0.68 -4.38 -7.66
C LEU A 100 1.09 -3.68 -8.94
N VAL A 101 2.36 -3.77 -9.29
CA VAL A 101 2.92 -3.18 -10.50
C VAL A 101 3.32 -4.30 -11.44
N LEU A 102 2.66 -4.38 -12.59
CA LEU A 102 2.91 -5.37 -13.63
C LEU A 102 3.89 -4.80 -14.67
N PRO A 103 4.86 -5.61 -15.14
CA PRO A 103 5.65 -5.27 -16.31
C PRO A 103 4.78 -5.29 -17.58
N THR A 104 5.20 -4.57 -18.61
CA THR A 104 4.53 -4.55 -19.93
C THR A 104 5.41 -5.10 -21.06
N ASP A 105 6.71 -5.23 -20.81
CA ASP A 105 7.74 -5.69 -21.75
C ASP A 105 8.10 -7.17 -21.58
N VAL A 106 7.87 -7.73 -20.39
CA VAL A 106 8.16 -9.13 -20.04
C VAL A 106 6.96 -9.79 -19.38
N GLU A 107 6.89 -11.11 -19.48
CA GLU A 107 5.95 -11.90 -18.68
C GLU A 107 6.40 -11.95 -17.22
N VAL A 108 5.43 -12.13 -16.31
CA VAL A 108 5.74 -12.32 -14.90
C VAL A 108 6.29 -13.73 -14.72
N ALA A 109 7.49 -13.83 -14.15
CA ALA A 109 8.16 -15.10 -13.89
C ALA A 109 7.51 -15.87 -12.73
N GLU A 110 7.94 -17.12 -12.52
CA GLU A 110 7.43 -18.00 -11.47
C GLU A 110 7.60 -17.41 -10.06
N GLU A 111 8.68 -16.66 -9.83
CA GLU A 111 8.94 -15.94 -8.58
C GLU A 111 7.86 -14.89 -8.31
N GLY A 112 7.43 -14.17 -9.36
CA GLY A 112 6.33 -13.21 -9.28
C GLY A 112 4.98 -13.87 -9.00
N GLU A 113 4.71 -15.03 -9.60
CA GLU A 113 3.52 -15.82 -9.26
C GLU A 113 3.54 -16.32 -7.81
N THR A 114 4.69 -16.81 -7.36
CA THR A 114 4.88 -17.28 -5.98
C THR A 114 4.66 -16.15 -4.99
N LEU A 115 5.17 -14.95 -5.30
CA LEU A 115 4.93 -13.74 -4.55
C LEU A 115 3.43 -13.44 -4.47
N LEU A 116 2.73 -13.40 -5.61
CA LEU A 116 1.28 -13.12 -5.67
C LEU A 116 0.46 -14.09 -4.82
N ARG A 117 0.68 -15.41 -4.98
CA ARG A 117 -0.02 -16.44 -4.20
C ARG A 117 0.25 -16.30 -2.71
N SER A 118 1.49 -15.96 -2.35
CA SER A 118 1.89 -15.86 -0.95
C SER A 118 1.28 -14.64 -0.26
N ILE A 119 1.30 -13.47 -0.89
CA ILE A 119 0.68 -12.26 -0.33
C ILE A 119 -0.85 -12.38 -0.25
N GLU A 120 -1.48 -13.05 -1.22
CA GLU A 120 -2.90 -13.35 -1.18
C GLU A 120 -3.22 -14.29 -0.01
N SER A 121 -2.47 -15.39 0.10
CA SER A 121 -2.70 -16.44 1.10
C SER A 121 -2.49 -15.98 2.54
N GLN A 122 -1.59 -15.02 2.80
CA GLN A 122 -1.44 -14.45 4.15
C GLN A 122 -2.65 -13.61 4.58
N GLY A 123 -3.49 -13.21 3.62
CA GLY A 123 -4.51 -12.19 3.78
C GLY A 123 -3.97 -10.83 3.33
N ILE A 124 -4.62 -10.27 2.31
CA ILE A 124 -4.29 -8.99 1.71
C ILE A 124 -5.43 -7.99 1.89
N SER A 125 -5.10 -6.70 1.96
CA SER A 125 -6.08 -5.62 2.06
C SER A 125 -6.58 -5.22 0.65
N ASN A 126 -6.91 -3.94 0.43
CA ASN A 126 -7.35 -3.46 -0.88
C ASN A 126 -6.22 -3.55 -1.91
N VAL A 127 -6.46 -4.29 -2.99
CA VAL A 127 -5.53 -4.39 -4.11
C VAL A 127 -5.91 -3.42 -5.21
N LEU A 128 -4.92 -2.69 -5.72
CA LEU A 128 -4.97 -1.93 -6.96
C LEU A 128 -3.90 -2.49 -7.90
N VAL A 129 -4.21 -2.57 -9.19
CA VAL A 129 -3.28 -3.13 -10.18
C VAL A 129 -2.91 -2.06 -11.18
N THR A 130 -1.61 -1.90 -11.37
CA THR A 130 -1.01 -0.90 -12.24
C THR A 130 -0.03 -1.56 -13.21
N ALA A 131 0.26 -0.89 -14.33
CA ALA A 131 1.24 -1.33 -15.30
C ALA A 131 2.26 -0.21 -15.57
N GLN A 132 3.54 -0.57 -15.56
CA GLN A 132 4.64 0.35 -15.90
C GLN A 132 5.11 0.10 -17.34
N GLY A 133 5.28 1.17 -18.10
CA GLY A 133 5.91 1.14 -19.42
C GLY A 133 5.01 0.79 -20.61
N LEU A 134 3.71 0.94 -20.43
CA LEU A 134 2.73 0.74 -21.50
C LEU A 134 2.99 1.65 -22.71
N ASP A 135 3.51 2.86 -22.48
CA ASP A 135 3.87 3.77 -23.57
C ASP A 135 5.07 3.30 -24.41
N GLN A 136 5.92 2.43 -23.87
CA GLN A 136 7.02 1.81 -24.63
C GLN A 136 6.56 0.62 -25.49
N VAL A 137 5.33 0.12 -25.30
CA VAL A 137 4.77 -0.95 -26.13
C VAL A 137 4.54 -0.45 -27.56
N ASN A 138 5.23 -1.09 -28.50
CA ASN A 138 5.16 -0.81 -29.92
C ASN A 138 4.63 -2.02 -30.73
N PRO A 139 3.77 -1.80 -31.73
CA PRO A 139 3.13 -0.53 -32.09
C PRO A 139 2.07 -0.10 -31.05
N PRO A 140 1.74 1.21 -30.94
CA PRO A 140 0.78 1.72 -29.95
C PRO A 140 -0.60 1.05 -29.98
N LYS A 141 -1.02 0.54 -31.15
CA LYS A 141 -2.27 -0.21 -31.32
C LYS A 141 -2.34 -1.50 -30.50
N ARG A 142 -1.20 -2.05 -30.04
CA ARG A 142 -1.15 -3.26 -29.18
C ARG A 142 -1.39 -2.95 -27.71
N ARG A 143 -1.29 -1.69 -27.25
CA ARG A 143 -1.44 -1.33 -25.84
C ARG A 143 -2.75 -1.83 -25.21
N PRO A 144 -3.93 -1.71 -25.85
CA PRO A 144 -5.17 -2.24 -25.29
C PRO A 144 -5.16 -3.77 -25.13
N GLN A 145 -4.53 -4.48 -26.07
CA GLN A 145 -4.38 -5.93 -26.00
C GLN A 145 -3.47 -6.35 -24.84
N VAL A 146 -2.34 -5.66 -24.64
CA VAL A 146 -1.45 -5.89 -23.50
C VAL A 146 -2.19 -5.66 -22.18
N VAL A 147 -2.91 -4.55 -22.03
CA VAL A 147 -3.73 -4.29 -20.82
C VAL A 147 -4.79 -5.37 -20.60
N SER A 148 -5.44 -5.86 -21.65
CA SER A 148 -6.41 -6.95 -21.54
C SER A 148 -5.76 -8.27 -21.10
N SER A 149 -4.56 -8.57 -21.61
CA SER A 149 -3.78 -9.75 -21.22
C SER A 149 -3.35 -9.66 -19.75
N LEU A 150 -2.79 -8.53 -19.33
CA LEU A 150 -2.42 -8.26 -17.94
C LEU A 150 -3.63 -8.36 -16.98
N LYS A 151 -4.79 -7.84 -17.40
CA LYS A 151 -6.04 -8.00 -16.63
C LYS A 151 -6.46 -9.46 -16.53
N SER A 152 -6.37 -10.21 -17.62
CA SER A 152 -6.71 -11.64 -17.61
C SER A 152 -5.79 -12.42 -16.68
N TYR A 153 -4.48 -12.12 -16.71
CA TYR A 153 -3.49 -12.71 -15.82
C TYR A 153 -3.82 -12.44 -14.35
N ILE A 154 -3.98 -11.17 -13.97
CA ILE A 154 -4.17 -10.82 -12.56
C ILE A 154 -5.51 -11.30 -12.00
N ASN A 155 -6.53 -11.45 -12.85
CA ASN A 155 -7.83 -11.99 -12.46
C ASN A 155 -7.79 -13.47 -12.08
N HIS A 156 -6.73 -14.20 -12.43
CA HIS A 156 -6.52 -15.56 -11.91
C HIS A 156 -6.34 -15.54 -10.39
N PHE A 157 -5.63 -14.54 -9.86
CA PHE A 157 -5.33 -14.37 -8.43
C PHE A 157 -6.35 -13.46 -7.74
N PHE A 158 -6.78 -12.39 -8.40
CA PHE A 158 -7.71 -11.41 -7.84
C PHE A 158 -8.91 -11.19 -8.78
N PRO A 159 -9.93 -12.07 -8.75
CA PRO A 159 -11.07 -12.03 -9.68
C PRO A 159 -11.88 -10.72 -9.63
N THR A 160 -11.78 -9.96 -8.54
CA THR A 160 -12.52 -8.69 -8.36
C THR A 160 -11.83 -7.49 -9.01
N ILE A 161 -10.67 -7.67 -9.66
CA ILE A 161 -9.97 -6.57 -10.31
C ILE A 161 -10.66 -6.20 -11.63
N GLU A 162 -11.24 -5.01 -11.65
CA GLU A 162 -11.97 -4.52 -12.81
C GLU A 162 -11.05 -3.94 -13.89
N LYS A 163 -9.90 -3.39 -13.50
CA LYS A 163 -9.00 -2.65 -14.41
C LYS A 163 -7.54 -2.71 -13.97
N VAL A 164 -6.65 -2.77 -14.95
CA VAL A 164 -5.22 -2.46 -14.81
C VAL A 164 -4.99 -1.01 -15.26
N LEU A 165 -4.41 -0.19 -14.41
CA LEU A 165 -4.21 1.25 -14.62
C LEU A 165 -2.77 1.53 -15.11
N SER A 166 -2.61 2.31 -16.17
CA SER A 166 -1.30 2.71 -16.68
C SER A 166 -0.65 3.78 -15.80
N LEU A 167 0.61 3.55 -15.45
CA LEU A 167 1.44 4.54 -14.74
C LEU A 167 1.99 5.63 -15.66
N ASP A 168 1.91 5.43 -16.98
CA ASP A 168 2.32 6.44 -17.97
C ASP A 168 1.20 7.48 -18.20
N SER A 169 -0.05 7.12 -17.86
CA SER A 169 -1.19 8.04 -17.93
C SER A 169 -1.35 8.81 -16.64
N ARG A 170 -1.07 10.12 -16.68
CA ARG A 170 -1.31 11.03 -15.54
C ARG A 170 -2.75 10.95 -15.01
N GLN A 171 -3.72 10.79 -15.90
CA GLN A 171 -5.13 10.66 -15.51
C GLN A 171 -5.41 9.36 -14.75
N GLU A 172 -4.81 8.25 -15.16
CA GLU A 172 -4.98 6.96 -14.48
C GLU A 172 -4.22 6.93 -13.15
N CYS A 173 -3.02 7.50 -13.09
CA CYS A 173 -2.30 7.73 -11.83
C CYS A 173 -3.14 8.54 -10.83
N SER A 174 -3.78 9.63 -11.27
CA SER A 174 -4.63 10.43 -10.39
C SER A 174 -5.86 9.63 -9.89
N ASN A 175 -6.36 8.69 -10.69
CA ASN A 175 -7.42 7.77 -10.26
C ASN A 175 -6.92 6.74 -9.23
N VAL A 176 -5.68 6.23 -9.37
CA VAL A 176 -5.03 5.41 -8.33
C VAL A 176 -4.98 6.19 -7.01
N VAL A 177 -4.39 7.40 -7.03
CA VAL A 177 -4.25 8.23 -5.82
C VAL A 177 -5.61 8.59 -5.21
N ARG A 178 -6.60 8.95 -6.02
CA ARG A 178 -7.98 9.17 -5.53
C ARG A 178 -8.51 7.94 -4.79
N THR A 179 -8.28 6.76 -5.34
CA THR A 179 -8.76 5.51 -4.73
C THR A 179 -8.06 5.26 -3.40
N LEU A 180 -6.73 5.41 -3.35
CA LEU A 180 -5.95 5.32 -2.11
C LEU A 180 -6.46 6.29 -1.04
N CYS A 181 -6.81 7.53 -1.40
CA CYS A 181 -7.27 8.54 -0.46
C CYS A 181 -8.72 8.36 0.00
N THR A 182 -9.62 7.89 -0.85
CA THR A 182 -11.08 7.93 -0.60
C THR A 182 -11.69 6.58 -0.24
N ALA A 183 -11.07 5.47 -0.66
CA ALA A 183 -11.58 4.15 -0.36
C ALA A 183 -11.44 3.84 1.14
N THR A 184 -12.38 3.07 1.67
CA THR A 184 -12.27 2.53 3.02
C THR A 184 -11.37 1.30 2.96
N PRO A 185 -10.26 1.26 3.72
CA PRO A 185 -9.41 0.08 3.80
C PRO A 185 -10.20 -1.14 4.29
N LYS A 186 -9.98 -2.28 3.66
CA LYS A 186 -10.51 -3.59 4.03
C LYS A 186 -9.58 -4.16 5.08
N GLY A 187 -10.13 -4.43 6.23
CA GLY A 187 -9.40 -5.07 7.31
C GLY A 187 -8.88 -6.46 6.95
N ILE A 188 -7.79 -6.87 7.60
CA ILE A 188 -7.33 -8.27 7.58
C ILE A 188 -7.58 -8.80 8.99
N ARG A 189 -8.44 -9.82 9.14
CA ARG A 189 -8.97 -10.24 10.44
C ARG A 189 -7.89 -10.49 11.49
N TRP A 190 -6.86 -11.28 11.17
CA TRP A 190 -5.80 -11.61 12.12
C TRP A 190 -4.97 -10.39 12.56
N ARG A 191 -4.87 -9.38 11.69
CA ARG A 191 -4.16 -8.13 11.94
C ARG A 191 -4.99 -7.18 12.78
N ASP A 192 -6.28 -7.01 12.45
CA ASP A 192 -7.17 -6.07 13.14
C ASP A 192 -7.65 -6.58 14.51
N ASP A 193 -7.60 -7.89 14.74
CA ASP A 193 -7.81 -8.48 16.06
C ASP A 193 -6.64 -8.25 17.02
N ARG A 194 -5.53 -7.67 16.54
CA ARG A 194 -4.34 -7.33 17.34
C ARG A 194 -4.05 -5.83 17.28
N SER A 195 -3.28 -5.37 18.26
CA SER A 195 -2.69 -4.03 18.23
C SER A 195 -1.41 -4.14 17.39
N TRP A 196 -1.27 -3.31 16.37
CA TRP A 196 -0.09 -3.31 15.51
C TRP A 196 0.31 -1.88 15.16
N MET A 197 1.57 -1.69 14.76
CA MET A 197 2.11 -0.38 14.43
C MET A 197 3.19 -0.54 13.36
N LEU A 198 3.16 0.33 12.36
CA LEU A 198 4.31 0.54 11.49
C LEU A 198 5.27 1.49 12.19
N ILE A 199 6.51 1.03 12.41
CA ILE A 199 7.58 1.83 13.00
C ILE A 199 8.01 2.89 11.99
N GLN A 200 7.96 4.16 12.39
CA GLN A 200 8.31 5.32 11.57
C GLN A 200 9.64 5.95 12.01
N ASP A 201 9.95 5.83 13.29
CA ASP A 201 11.19 6.33 13.87
C ASP A 201 11.62 5.42 15.01
N VAL A 202 12.94 5.29 15.19
CA VAL A 202 13.56 4.47 16.22
C VAL A 202 14.65 5.29 16.86
N ASN A 203 14.49 5.57 18.14
CA ASN A 203 15.50 6.24 18.93
C ASN A 203 16.18 5.21 19.85
N TRP A 204 17.46 4.97 19.57
CA TRP A 204 18.31 4.11 20.37
C TRP A 204 18.93 4.93 21.50
N PRO A 205 19.00 4.40 22.73
CA PRO A 205 19.61 5.11 23.84
C PRO A 205 21.13 5.27 23.60
N ASP A 206 21.67 6.46 23.89
CA ASP A 206 23.11 6.73 23.88
C ASP A 206 23.77 6.06 25.09
N ILE A 207 24.37 4.89 24.89
CA ILE A 207 25.06 4.18 25.98
C ILE A 207 26.50 3.84 25.60
N GLN A 208 27.42 4.33 26.43
CA GLN A 208 28.79 3.82 26.54
C GLN A 208 28.79 2.65 27.55
N GLY A 209 28.60 1.41 27.08
CA GLY A 209 28.61 0.22 27.95
C GLY A 209 27.81 -0.96 27.41
N ASN A 210 27.93 -2.12 28.08
CA ASN A 210 27.34 -3.41 27.67
C ASN A 210 25.94 -3.66 28.26
N THR A 211 25.20 -2.62 28.63
CA THR A 211 23.85 -2.70 29.22
C THR A 211 22.76 -2.48 28.17
N ILE A 212 21.81 -3.42 28.12
CA ILE A 212 20.60 -3.33 27.30
C ILE A 212 19.67 -2.30 27.95
N ASP A 213 19.39 -1.21 27.25
CA ASP A 213 18.44 -0.19 27.71
C ASP A 213 17.27 -0.07 26.72
N ASN A 214 16.27 0.68 27.14
CA ASN A 214 14.98 0.81 26.50
C ASN A 214 15.11 1.48 25.12
N VAL A 215 14.57 0.83 24.09
CA VAL A 215 14.46 1.39 22.74
C VAL A 215 13.13 2.10 22.61
N VAL A 216 13.14 3.34 22.11
CA VAL A 216 11.91 4.09 21.85
C VAL A 216 11.54 3.93 20.38
N VAL A 217 10.41 3.27 20.12
CA VAL A 217 9.84 3.13 18.78
C VAL A 217 8.62 4.04 18.62
N THR A 218 8.59 4.80 17.54
CA THR A 218 7.51 5.76 17.26
C THR A 218 6.72 5.30 16.05
N GLY A 219 5.40 5.38 16.13
CA GLY A 219 4.50 5.10 15.02
C GLY A 219 3.05 5.32 15.42
N VAL A 220 2.14 4.98 14.52
CA VAL A 220 0.70 5.08 14.77
C VAL A 220 0.12 3.70 15.05
N VAL A 221 -0.47 3.52 16.23
CA VAL A 221 -1.16 2.27 16.61
C VAL A 221 -2.42 2.07 15.77
N ARG A 222 -2.62 0.84 15.31
CA ARG A 222 -3.72 0.39 14.45
C ARG A 222 -4.30 -0.93 14.96
N GLY A 223 -5.50 -1.28 14.49
CA GLY A 223 -6.25 -2.45 14.96
C GLY A 223 -6.83 -2.22 16.36
N ARG A 224 -6.50 -3.09 17.31
CA ARG A 224 -6.90 -2.92 18.72
C ARG A 224 -6.02 -1.91 19.45
N GLY A 225 -6.49 -1.39 20.58
CA GLY A 225 -5.72 -0.50 21.43
C GLY A 225 -4.48 -1.19 22.00
N LEU A 226 -3.33 -0.50 21.99
CA LEU A 226 -2.09 -0.98 22.60
C LEU A 226 -2.21 -0.94 24.13
N LYS A 227 -1.75 -1.98 24.82
CA LYS A 227 -1.74 -2.06 26.29
C LYS A 227 -0.34 -2.36 26.79
N ALA A 228 0.09 -1.67 27.85
CA ALA A 228 1.44 -1.77 28.40
C ALA A 228 1.74 -3.12 29.07
N ASP A 229 0.72 -3.85 29.50
CA ASP A 229 0.81 -5.17 30.13
C ASP A 229 0.96 -6.33 29.13
N ARG A 230 0.91 -6.04 27.82
CA ARG A 230 1.02 -7.05 26.76
C ARG A 230 2.40 -7.03 26.11
N ILE A 231 2.86 -8.22 25.73
CA ILE A 231 4.10 -8.42 24.98
C ILE A 231 3.94 -7.85 23.57
N VAL A 232 5.01 -7.23 23.07
CA VAL A 232 5.15 -6.76 21.70
C VAL A 232 6.15 -7.68 21.00
N HIS A 233 5.80 -8.13 19.79
CA HIS A 233 6.70 -8.89 18.92
C HIS A 233 7.26 -7.96 17.85
N ILE A 234 8.58 -7.93 17.70
CA ILE A 234 9.25 -7.22 16.60
C ILE A 234 9.74 -8.26 15.59
N PRO A 235 9.23 -8.23 14.34
CA PRO A 235 9.67 -9.16 13.30
C PRO A 235 11.20 -9.14 13.13
N GLY A 236 11.82 -10.31 13.19
CA GLY A 236 13.27 -10.49 13.09
C GLY A 236 14.05 -10.35 14.41
N TRP A 237 13.40 -9.91 15.49
CA TRP A 237 14.05 -9.67 16.80
C TRP A 237 13.46 -10.49 17.94
N GLY A 238 12.19 -10.92 17.83
CA GLY A 238 11.49 -11.69 18.86
C GLY A 238 10.28 -10.98 19.42
#